data_AF-A0A953R2K6-F1
#
_entry.id   AF-A0A953R2K6-F1
#
_cell.length_a   1.000
_cell.length_b   1.000
_cell.length_c   1.000
_cell.angle_alpha   90.00
_cell.angle_beta   90.00
_cell.angle_gamma   90.00
#
_symmetry.space_group_name_H-M   'P 1'
#
loop_
_entity.id
_entity.type
_entity.pdbx_description
1 polymer ?
#
loop_
_entity_poly.entity_id
_entity_poly.type
_entity_poly.pdbx_seq_one_letter_code
_entity_poly.pdbx_strand_id
1 'polypeptide(L)'
;MTVTSFQPENPLIVQGDHTILAEVASPHYAAARDGLSRFAELMKAPEHVHTYRITPLSIWNACAASVTVEEIIQTLIGFSKYPAPGHVLFEIRDYASRYGRVKLLRDERGLASAPGQRRGPGRTDFPQQTRGALVAVVRRFKG
;
A
#
# COMPACT_ATOMS: atom_id res chain seq x y z
N MET A 1 13.69 -10.20 29.23
CA MET A 1 14.67 -9.12 28.95
C MET A 1 14.74 -8.95 27.44
N THR A 2 13.93 -8.06 26.86
CA THR A 2 13.96 -7.82 25.41
C THR A 2 15.15 -6.93 25.09
N VAL A 3 16.09 -7.47 24.31
CA VAL A 3 17.23 -6.72 23.79
C VAL A 3 16.68 -5.68 22.82
N THR A 4 16.62 -4.41 23.26
CA THR A 4 16.30 -3.28 22.39
C THR A 4 17.48 -3.08 21.44
N SER A 5 17.49 -3.75 20.28
CA SER A 5 18.58 -3.61 19.32
C SER A 5 18.49 -2.24 18.64
N PHE A 6 19.30 -1.30 19.11
CA PHE A 6 19.55 -0.02 18.46
C PHE A 6 20.56 -0.21 17.30
N GLN A 7 20.26 0.33 16.12
CA GLN A 7 21.11 0.25 14.93
C GLN A 7 21.42 1.67 14.41
N PRO A 8 22.54 2.29 14.79
CA PRO A 8 22.80 3.71 14.50
C PRO A 8 22.98 4.01 13.00
N GLU A 9 23.45 3.04 12.21
CA GLU A 9 23.59 3.15 10.76
C GLU A 9 22.25 3.20 10.02
N ASN A 10 21.16 2.76 10.65
CA ASN A 10 19.84 2.73 10.04
C ASN A 10 19.18 4.13 10.07
N PRO A 11 18.55 4.56 8.96
CA PRO A 11 18.07 5.93 8.81
C PRO A 11 16.67 6.17 9.39
N LEU A 12 15.88 5.11 9.63
CA LEU A 12 14.44 5.27 9.88
C LEU A 12 14.10 5.28 11.37
N ILE A 13 13.23 6.21 11.74
CA ILE A 13 12.54 6.22 13.03
C ILE A 13 11.04 6.15 12.72
N VAL A 14 10.43 5.01 13.00
CA VAL A 14 9.00 4.77 12.81
C VAL A 14 8.24 5.25 14.03
N GLN A 15 7.34 6.21 13.83
CA GLN A 15 6.53 6.79 14.90
C GLN A 15 5.18 6.06 15.01
N GLY A 16 4.55 6.17 16.19
CA GLY A 16 3.28 5.48 16.49
C GLY A 16 2.07 5.99 15.71
N ASP A 17 2.18 7.11 15.01
CA ASP A 17 1.13 7.75 14.20
C ASP A 17 1.29 7.51 12.69
N HIS A 18 2.15 6.55 12.30
CA HIS A 18 2.53 6.23 10.92
C HIS A 18 3.42 7.26 10.23
N THR A 19 3.93 8.25 10.96
CA THR A 19 5.00 9.13 10.49
C THR A 19 6.33 8.39 10.54
N ILE A 20 7.19 8.61 9.54
CA ILE A 20 8.55 8.07 9.50
C ILE A 20 9.51 9.23 9.31
N LEU A 21 10.49 9.33 10.21
CA LEU A 21 11.61 10.25 10.07
C LEU A 21 12.78 9.48 9.44
N ALA A 22 13.30 9.98 8.33
CA ALA A 22 14.41 9.39 7.61
C ALA A 22 15.60 10.36 7.61
N GLU A 23 16.67 9.99 8.31
CA GLU A 23 17.89 10.79 8.38
C GLU A 23 18.71 10.66 7.10
N VAL A 24 18.98 11.79 6.45
CA VAL A 24 19.63 11.84 5.13
C VAL A 24 21.12 11.50 5.21
N ALA A 25 21.78 11.81 6.32
CA ALA A 25 23.21 11.58 6.53
C ALA A 25 23.58 10.11 6.79
N SER A 26 22.60 9.21 6.99
CA SER A 26 22.87 7.79 7.22
C SER A 26 23.38 7.11 5.94
N PRO A 27 24.35 6.18 6.05
CA PRO A 27 24.88 5.44 4.89
C PRO A 27 23.82 4.56 4.21
N HIS A 28 22.74 4.20 4.90
CA HIS A 28 21.65 3.38 4.36
C HIS A 28 20.45 4.20 3.88
N TYR A 29 20.51 5.54 3.96
CA TYR A 29 19.42 6.42 3.56
C TYR A 29 18.92 6.17 2.14
N ALA A 30 19.82 6.03 1.16
CA ALA A 30 19.42 5.83 -0.23
C ALA A 30 18.57 4.55 -0.43
N ALA A 31 19.02 3.44 0.15
CA ALA A 31 18.29 2.17 0.07
C ALA A 31 16.95 2.23 0.84
N ALA A 32 16.94 2.86 2.02
CA ALA A 32 15.72 3.05 2.79
C ALA A 32 14.71 3.95 2.07
N ARG A 33 15.17 5.04 1.44
CA ARG A 33 14.34 5.94 0.62
C ARG A 33 13.70 5.19 -0.54
N ASP A 34 14.48 4.41 -1.27
CA ASP A 34 13.99 3.63 -2.40
C ASP A 34 12.95 2.60 -1.95
N GLY A 35 13.17 1.96 -0.79
CA GLY A 35 12.19 1.09 -0.13
C GLY A 35 10.90 1.81 0.26
N LEU A 36 11.01 2.95 0.96
CA LEU A 36 9.87 3.76 1.40
C LEU A 36 9.01 4.26 0.24
N SER A 37 9.64 4.66 -0.87
CA SER A 37 8.94 5.20 -2.05
C SER A 37 7.90 4.23 -2.65
N ARG A 38 8.00 2.93 -2.33
CA ARG A 38 7.07 1.89 -2.79
C ARG A 38 5.75 1.89 -2.04
N PHE A 39 5.68 2.44 -0.82
CA PHE A 39 4.50 2.30 0.05
C PHE A 39 4.22 3.47 1.01
N ALA A 40 5.08 4.49 1.06
CA ALA A 40 4.92 5.66 1.91
C ALA A 40 4.99 6.96 1.09
N GLU A 41 4.26 7.97 1.53
CA GLU A 41 4.17 9.28 0.89
C GLU A 41 5.22 10.22 1.49
N LEU A 42 6.00 10.91 0.65
CA LEU A 42 6.93 11.94 1.11
C LEU A 42 6.15 13.21 1.48
N MET A 43 6.24 13.64 2.74
CA MET A 43 5.57 14.83 3.25
C MET A 43 6.46 16.07 3.17
N LYS A 44 7.71 15.96 3.64
CA LYS A 44 8.68 17.06 3.70
C LYS A 44 10.10 16.53 3.48
N ALA A 45 10.94 17.33 2.84
CA ALA A 45 12.34 16.97 2.52
C ALA A 45 13.31 18.14 2.81
N PRO A 46 13.44 18.58 4.08
CA PRO A 46 14.53 19.47 4.48
C PRO A 46 15.87 18.72 4.48
N GLU A 47 16.97 19.46 4.53
CA GLU A 47 18.35 18.96 4.34
C GLU A 47 18.73 17.70 5.13
N HIS A 48 18.32 17.60 6.40
CA HIS A 48 18.82 16.57 7.31
C HIS A 48 17.85 15.40 7.55
N VAL A 49 16.54 15.66 7.54
CA VAL A 49 15.52 14.67 7.94
C VAL A 49 14.32 14.78 7.02
N HIS A 50 14.10 13.75 6.22
CA HIS A 50 12.90 13.64 5.41
C HIS A 50 11.77 13.03 6.24
N THR A 51 10.55 13.50 6.03
CA THR A 51 9.36 13.00 6.70
C THR A 51 8.48 12.28 5.70
N TYR A 52 8.17 11.01 5.97
CA TYR A 52 7.23 10.21 5.21
C TYR A 52 6.01 9.88 6.05
N ARG A 53 4.92 9.48 5.39
CA ARG A 53 3.71 9.00 6.04
C ARG A 53 3.20 7.74 5.35
N ILE A 54 2.85 6.74 6.16
CA ILE A 54 2.06 5.59 5.68
C ILE A 54 0.58 5.93 5.82
N THR A 55 -0.19 5.69 4.76
CA THR A 55 -1.65 5.83 4.74
C THR A 55 -2.28 4.53 4.27
N PRO A 56 -3.56 4.24 4.57
CA PRO A 56 -4.24 3.08 3.99
C PRO A 56 -4.17 3.07 2.46
N LEU A 57 -4.28 4.25 1.83
CA LEU A 57 -4.19 4.39 0.38
C LEU A 57 -2.78 4.08 -0.15
N SER A 58 -1.73 4.54 0.53
CA SER A 58 -0.35 4.25 0.12
C SER A 58 -0.05 2.74 0.18
N ILE A 59 -0.57 2.04 1.19
CA ILE A 59 -0.48 0.58 1.29
C ILE A 59 -1.28 -0.11 0.17
N TRP A 60 -2.50 0.33 -0.12
CA TRP A 60 -3.29 -0.25 -1.21
C TRP A 60 -2.65 -0.04 -2.59
N ASN A 61 -2.04 1.14 -2.80
CA ASN A 61 -1.28 1.44 -4.01
C ASN A 61 -0.05 0.52 -4.13
N ALA A 62 0.65 0.28 -3.01
CA ALA A 62 1.76 -0.66 -2.95
C ALA A 62 1.30 -2.09 -3.30
N CYS A 63 0.21 -2.57 -2.70
CA CYS A 63 -0.36 -3.89 -3.01
C CYS A 63 -0.79 -4.01 -4.48
N ALA A 64 -1.39 -2.97 -5.05
CA ALA A 64 -1.73 -2.92 -6.48
C ALA A 64 -0.49 -2.97 -7.38
N ALA A 65 0.64 -2.43 -6.92
CA ALA A 65 1.94 -2.53 -7.56
C ALA A 65 2.71 -3.83 -7.24
N SER A 66 2.02 -4.85 -6.70
CA SER A 66 2.58 -6.15 -6.32
C SER A 66 3.65 -6.09 -5.22
N VAL A 67 3.64 -5.05 -4.39
CA VAL A 67 4.43 -4.98 -3.16
C VAL A 67 3.68 -5.75 -2.07
N THR A 68 4.32 -6.77 -1.51
CA THR A 68 3.75 -7.58 -0.43
C THR A 68 3.84 -6.86 0.92
N VAL A 69 2.94 -7.22 1.84
CA VAL A 69 2.98 -6.67 3.20
C VAL A 69 4.24 -7.11 3.95
N GLU A 70 4.75 -8.30 3.65
CA GLU A 70 6.02 -8.80 4.17
C GLU A 70 7.19 -7.92 3.72
N GLU A 71 7.28 -7.55 2.44
CA GLU A 71 8.32 -6.63 1.95
C GLU A 71 8.27 -5.27 2.65
N ILE A 72 7.07 -4.72 2.86
CA ILE A 72 6.87 -3.45 3.57
C ILE A 72 7.42 -3.56 4.99
N ILE A 73 7.03 -4.61 5.71
CA ILE A 73 7.43 -4.83 7.10
C ILE A 73 8.93 -5.10 7.20
N GLN A 74 9.50 -5.89 6.29
CA GLN A 74 10.94 -6.13 6.25
C GLN A 74 11.72 -4.85 5.94
N THR A 75 11.20 -3.97 5.08
CA THR A 75 11.80 -2.65 4.83
C THR A 75 11.82 -1.81 6.11
N LEU A 76 10.69 -1.74 6.82
CA LEU A 76 10.61 -0.98 8.08
C LEU A 76 11.56 -1.57 9.13
N ILE A 77 11.51 -2.88 9.39
CA ILE A 77 12.37 -3.51 10.39
C ILE A 77 13.85 -3.40 10.02
N GLY A 78 14.20 -3.65 8.75
CA GLY A 78 15.58 -3.69 8.27
C GLY A 78 16.29 -2.35 8.27
N PHE A 79 15.55 -1.25 8.09
CA PHE A 79 16.11 0.11 8.08
C PHE A 79 15.75 0.94 9.32
N SER A 80 15.10 0.37 10.33
CA SER A 80 14.78 1.11 11.55
C SER A 80 15.95 1.18 12.51
N LYS A 81 16.22 2.39 13.00
CA LYS A 81 17.21 2.68 14.05
C LYS A 81 16.79 2.15 15.41
N TYR A 82 15.49 2.17 15.68
CA TYR A 82 14.86 1.63 16.88
C TYR A 82 13.79 0.61 16.49
N PRO A 83 13.43 -0.35 17.36
CA PRO A 83 12.32 -1.25 17.07
C PRO A 83 11.06 -0.48 16.67
N ALA A 84 10.49 -0.81 15.52
CA ALA A 84 9.24 -0.20 15.07
C ALA A 84 8.11 -0.54 16.05
N PRO A 85 7.18 0.39 16.34
CA PRO A 85 6.06 0.12 17.23
C PRO A 85 5.21 -1.05 16.72
N GLY A 86 4.95 -2.04 17.57
CA GLY A 86 4.25 -3.26 17.17
C GLY A 86 2.84 -3.02 16.63
N HIS A 87 2.13 -2.01 17.15
CA HIS A 87 0.79 -1.64 16.68
C HIS A 87 0.82 -1.09 15.25
N VAL A 88 1.84 -0.32 14.86
CA VAL A 88 2.01 0.18 13.49
C VAL A 88 2.18 -0.99 12.52
N LEU A 89 3.00 -1.98 12.87
CA LEU A 89 3.19 -3.17 12.03
C LEU A 89 1.92 -4.03 11.93
N PHE A 90 1.06 -4.00 12.95
CA PHE A 90 -0.25 -4.66 12.93
C PHE A 90 -1.23 -3.90 12.02
N GLU A 91 -1.31 -2.58 12.15
CA GLU A 91 -2.19 -1.72 11.35
C GLU A 91 -1.86 -1.77 9.86
N ILE A 92 -0.57 -1.80 9.50
CA ILE A 92 -0.13 -2.00 8.11
C ILE A 92 -0.66 -3.33 7.54
N ARG A 93 -0.65 -4.41 8.33
CA ARG A 93 -1.24 -5.70 7.92
C ARG A 93 -2.74 -5.61 7.77
N ASP A 94 -3.42 -4.92 8.68
CA ASP A 94 -4.87 -4.71 8.59
C ASP A 94 -5.23 -3.93 7.32
N TYR A 95 -4.51 -2.83 7.01
CA TYR A 95 -4.69 -2.06 5.77
C TYR A 95 -4.53 -2.94 4.53
N ALA A 96 -3.43 -3.70 4.46
CA ALA A 96 -3.18 -4.62 3.34
C ALA A 96 -4.25 -5.72 3.23
N SER A 97 -4.74 -6.26 4.34
CA SER A 97 -5.74 -7.34 4.34
C SER A 97 -7.09 -6.92 3.74
N ARG A 98 -7.39 -5.62 3.76
CA ARG A 98 -8.62 -5.02 3.23
C ARG A 98 -8.54 -4.72 1.73
N TYR A 99 -7.33 -4.65 1.17
CA TYR A 99 -7.12 -4.50 -0.27
C TYR A 99 -7.79 -5.66 -1.03
N GLY A 100 -8.44 -5.35 -2.16
CA GLY A 100 -9.09 -6.34 -3.02
C GLY A 100 -10.43 -6.90 -2.52
N ARG A 101 -10.89 -6.52 -1.31
CA ARG A 101 -12.21 -6.95 -0.79
C ARG A 101 -13.39 -6.23 -1.44
N VAL A 102 -13.16 -5.06 -2.03
CA VAL A 102 -14.16 -4.31 -2.78
C VAL A 102 -13.66 -4.17 -4.22
N LYS A 103 -14.39 -4.77 -5.16
CA LYS A 103 -14.17 -4.58 -6.59
C LYS A 103 -15.26 -3.63 -7.10
N LEU A 104 -14.86 -2.45 -7.56
CA LEU A 104 -15.75 -1.59 -8.32
C LEU A 104 -15.92 -2.20 -9.71
N LEU A 105 -17.07 -2.82 -9.95
CA LEU A 105 -17.47 -3.24 -11.29
C LEU A 105 -18.10 -2.03 -11.99
N ARG A 106 -17.56 -1.64 -13.14
CA ARG A 106 -18.15 -0.61 -13.99
C ARG A 106 -19.26 -1.27 -14.81
N ASP A 107 -20.51 -1.01 -14.47
CA ASP A 107 -21.64 -1.29 -15.36
C ASP A 107 -21.71 -0.20 -16.45
N GLU A 108 -22.16 -0.54 -17.66
CA GLU A 108 -22.29 0.39 -18.80
C GLU A 108 -23.38 1.46 -18.57
N ARG A 109 -24.04 1.42 -17.42
CA ARG A 109 -24.97 2.43 -16.91
C ARG A 109 -24.46 2.82 -15.53
N GLY A 110 -24.06 4.08 -15.35
CA GLY A 110 -23.35 4.53 -14.15
C GLY A 110 -23.87 3.96 -12.83
N LEU A 111 -22.99 3.25 -12.12
CA LEU A 111 -23.01 2.92 -10.69
C LEU A 111 -24.32 2.35 -10.12
N ALA A 112 -24.38 1.02 -9.97
CA ALA A 112 -25.23 0.35 -8.99
C ALA A 112 -24.40 -0.62 -8.14
N SER A 113 -24.19 -0.28 -6.86
CA SER A 113 -23.71 -1.23 -5.84
C SER A 113 -24.92 -1.97 -5.27
N ALA A 114 -25.00 -3.30 -5.40
CA ALA A 114 -26.02 -4.11 -4.74
C ALA A 114 -25.37 -5.16 -3.82
N PRO A 115 -25.76 -5.28 -2.54
CA PRO A 115 -25.57 -6.51 -1.80
C PRO A 115 -26.59 -7.55 -2.27
N GLY A 116 -26.17 -8.80 -2.37
CA GLY A 116 -26.98 -9.87 -2.97
C GLY A 116 -28.19 -10.26 -2.14
N GLN A 117 -29.37 -10.35 -2.78
CA GLN A 117 -30.37 -11.36 -2.45
C GLN A 117 -31.40 -11.59 -3.58
N ARG A 118 -31.47 -12.86 -4.03
CA ARG A 118 -32.65 -13.67 -4.43
C ARG A 118 -33.23 -13.69 -5.87
N ARG A 119 -33.35 -14.96 -6.32
CA ARG A 119 -34.38 -15.66 -7.15
C ARG A 119 -34.19 -15.69 -8.68
N GLY A 120 -34.02 -16.91 -9.22
CA GLY A 120 -34.43 -17.26 -10.59
C GLY A 120 -35.86 -17.82 -10.61
N PRO A 121 -36.33 -18.47 -11.71
CA PRO A 121 -35.81 -18.46 -13.08
C PRO A 121 -36.88 -17.96 -14.10
N GLY A 122 -36.44 -17.29 -15.17
CA GLY A 122 -37.32 -16.87 -16.26
C GLY A 122 -36.52 -16.74 -17.56
N ARG A 123 -36.72 -17.70 -18.45
CA ARG A 123 -36.07 -17.86 -19.76
C ARG A 123 -36.82 -17.00 -20.77
N THR A 124 -36.12 -16.17 -21.57
CA THR A 124 -36.38 -15.93 -23.01
C THR A 124 -35.38 -14.93 -23.61
N ASP A 125 -34.75 -15.40 -24.69
CA ASP A 125 -34.38 -14.71 -25.93
C ASP A 125 -33.24 -13.68 -25.95
N PHE A 126 -32.10 -14.17 -26.47
CA PHE A 126 -31.04 -13.36 -27.09
C PHE A 126 -31.43 -13.01 -28.54
N PRO A 127 -31.13 -11.77 -28.98
CA PRO A 127 -30.26 -11.67 -30.14
C PRO A 127 -29.17 -10.59 -30.04
N GLN A 128 -28.00 -11.01 -30.55
CA GLN A 128 -26.95 -10.31 -31.29
C GLN A 128 -26.40 -8.93 -30.83
N GLN A 129 -25.12 -8.99 -30.48
CA GLN A 129 -24.04 -8.18 -31.04
C GLN A 129 -23.99 -6.70 -30.65
N THR A 130 -23.20 -6.39 -29.62
CA THR A 130 -22.46 -5.13 -29.53
C THR A 130 -21.09 -5.32 -28.88
N ARG A 131 -20.09 -4.82 -29.61
CA ARG A 131 -18.73 -4.39 -29.25
C ARG A 131 -18.48 -4.06 -27.78
N GLY A 132 -17.25 -4.30 -27.32
CA GLY A 132 -16.63 -3.48 -26.27
C GLY A 132 -15.69 -4.22 -25.34
N ALA A 133 -14.39 -4.18 -25.63
CA ALA A 133 -13.35 -4.57 -24.68
C ALA A 133 -13.23 -3.52 -23.56
N LEU A 134 -13.18 -3.93 -22.28
CA LEU A 134 -12.31 -3.28 -21.30
C LEU A 134 -12.09 -4.14 -20.04
N VAL A 135 -11.07 -5.00 -20.09
CA VAL A 135 -10.33 -5.41 -18.88
C VAL A 135 -9.31 -4.30 -18.61
N ALA A 136 -9.68 -3.31 -17.81
CA ALA A 136 -8.73 -2.32 -17.30
C ALA A 136 -8.05 -2.88 -16.05
N VAL A 137 -7.19 -3.89 -16.24
CA VAL A 137 -6.09 -4.12 -15.30
C VAL A 137 -5.10 -3.00 -15.53
N VAL A 138 -4.75 -2.33 -14.44
CA VAL A 138 -3.70 -1.32 -14.32
C VAL A 138 -2.41 -1.79 -15.02
N ARG A 139 -2.25 -1.44 -16.30
CA ARG A 139 -0.97 -1.37 -17.01
C ARG A 139 -1.10 -0.38 -18.16
N ARG A 140 -0.60 0.84 -17.94
CA ARG A 140 -0.15 1.71 -19.04
C ARG A 140 1.03 2.54 -18.58
N PHE A 141 2.23 1.99 -18.77
CA PHE A 141 3.45 2.76 -18.99
C PHE A 141 4.36 1.92 -19.90
N LYS A 142 4.54 2.43 -21.13
CA LYS A 142 5.71 2.35 -22.04
C LYS A 142 5.27 2.27 -23.50
N GLY A 143 5.89 3.13 -24.31
CA GLY A 143 5.80 3.15 -25.77
C GLY A 143 5.36 4.51 -26.27
#